data_AF-A0A932N8G6-F1
#
_entry.id   AF-A0A932N8G6-F1
#
_cell.length_a   1.000
_cell.length_b   1.000
_cell.length_c   1.000
_cell.angle_alpha   90.00
_cell.angle_beta   90.00
_cell.angle_gamma   90.00
#
_symmetry.space_group_name_H-M   'P 1'
#
loop_
_entity.id
_entity.type
_entity.pdbx_description
1 polymer ?
#
loop_
_entity_poly.entity_id
_entity_poly.type
_entity_poly.pdbx_seq_one_letter_code
_entity_poly.pdbx_strand_id
1 'polypeptide(L)'
;MSFDLPAILNYVRYGVALLGAFIAALWLSLVIWTFRDMRSRSRDIFAQFLAALVVAVLNIPGFIVYLILRPPETLSQSYARSLEEEALLQEIEERPTCPGCSRAAKPDWKICPHCQTILKKVCSNCGKLLDLNWNVCASCGTPAPGREARANFETEEEETEKA
;
A
#
# COMPACT_ATOMS: atom_id res chain seq x y z
N MET A 1 6.69 -66.07 -41.46
CA MET A 1 6.56 -64.64 -41.12
C MET A 1 7.95 -64.13 -40.77
N SER A 2 8.67 -63.59 -41.75
CA SER A 2 9.95 -62.92 -41.51
C SER A 2 9.64 -61.57 -40.88
N PHE A 3 9.93 -61.44 -39.58
CA PHE A 3 9.92 -60.14 -38.94
C PHE A 3 11.12 -59.37 -39.44
N ASP A 4 10.89 -58.32 -40.24
CA ASP A 4 11.94 -57.43 -40.72
C ASP A 4 12.48 -56.60 -39.54
N LEU A 5 13.49 -57.15 -38.86
CA LEU A 5 14.26 -56.51 -37.79
C LEU A 5 14.67 -55.05 -38.11
N PRO A 6 15.16 -54.69 -39.32
CA PRO A 6 15.52 -53.30 -39.61
C PRO A 6 14.31 -52.36 -39.68
N ALA A 7 13.15 -52.84 -40.13
CA ALA A 7 11.92 -52.04 -40.13
C ALA A 7 11.46 -51.76 -38.69
N ILE A 8 11.47 -52.79 -37.83
CA ILE A 8 11.13 -52.68 -36.41
C ILE A 8 12.07 -51.69 -35.70
N LEU A 9 13.39 -51.78 -35.95
CA LEU A 9 14.37 -50.85 -35.38
C LEU A 9 14.13 -49.40 -35.80
N ASN A 10 13.77 -49.15 -37.06
CA ASN A 10 13.42 -47.81 -37.53
C ASN A 10 12.15 -47.29 -36.85
N TYR A 11 11.10 -48.11 -36.72
CA TYR A 11 9.88 -47.73 -36.00
C TYR A 11 10.15 -47.42 -34.52
N VAL A 12 10.96 -48.24 -33.85
CA VAL A 12 11.37 -47.99 -32.45
C VAL A 12 12.18 -46.69 -32.36
N ARG A 13 13.10 -46.42 -33.29
CA ARG A 13 13.88 -45.19 -33.32
C ARG A 13 13.00 -43.94 -33.47
N TYR A 14 12.04 -43.95 -34.40
CA TYR A 14 11.10 -42.85 -34.56
C TYR A 14 10.18 -42.70 -33.35
N GLY A 15 9.73 -43.82 -32.77
CA GLY A 15 8.92 -43.82 -31.54
C GLY A 15 9.66 -43.18 -30.36
N VAL A 16 10.91 -43.58 -30.12
CA VAL A 16 11.76 -42.99 -29.06
C VAL A 16 12.04 -41.53 -29.33
N ALA A 17 12.30 -41.13 -30.58
CA ALA A 17 12.53 -39.73 -30.94
C ALA A 17 11.28 -38.86 -30.68
N LEU A 18 10.09 -39.33 -31.07
CA LEU A 18 8.82 -38.62 -30.82
C LEU A 18 8.52 -38.50 -29.33
N LEU A 19 8.71 -39.58 -28.58
CA LEU A 19 8.46 -39.62 -27.14
C LEU A 19 9.43 -38.70 -26.39
N GLY A 20 10.71 -38.71 -26.77
CA GLY A 20 11.72 -37.78 -26.26
C GLY A 20 11.39 -36.32 -26.57
N ALA A 21 10.96 -36.00 -27.79
CA ALA A 21 10.54 -34.66 -28.17
C ALA A 21 9.33 -34.17 -27.37
N PHE A 22 8.34 -35.06 -27.14
CA PHE A 22 7.17 -34.74 -26.33
C PHE A 22 7.54 -34.46 -24.86
N ILE A 23 8.39 -35.30 -24.26
CA ILE A 23 8.90 -35.08 -22.90
C ILE A 23 9.68 -33.77 -22.81
N ALA A 24 10.54 -33.47 -23.79
CA ALA A 24 11.29 -32.22 -23.81
C ALA A 24 10.38 -30.99 -23.91
N ALA A 25 9.32 -31.07 -24.71
CA ALA A 25 8.31 -30.01 -24.81
C ALA A 25 7.55 -29.82 -23.48
N LEU A 26 7.15 -30.91 -22.82
CA LEU A 26 6.52 -30.84 -21.50
C LEU A 26 7.45 -30.27 -20.44
N TRP A 27 8.73 -30.64 -20.46
CA TRP A 27 9.73 -30.10 -19.55
C TRP A 27 9.93 -28.60 -19.74
N LEU A 28 10.13 -28.14 -20.99
CA LEU A 28 10.23 -26.71 -21.29
C LEU A 28 8.96 -25.95 -20.90
N SER A 29 7.78 -26.53 -21.15
CA SER A 29 6.50 -25.95 -20.75
C SER A 29 6.41 -25.79 -19.22
N LEU A 30 6.87 -26.78 -18.45
CA LEU A 30 6.93 -26.70 -16.98
C LEU A 30 7.86 -25.57 -16.52
N VAL A 31 9.07 -25.47 -17.09
CA VAL A 31 10.04 -24.42 -16.75
C VAL A 31 9.49 -23.02 -17.08
N ILE A 32 8.87 -22.85 -18.25
CA ILE A 32 8.27 -21.57 -18.65
C ILE A 32 7.08 -21.24 -17.75
N TRP A 33 6.25 -22.23 -17.40
CA TRP A 33 5.11 -22.04 -16.54
C TRP A 33 5.53 -21.63 -15.12
N THR A 34 6.54 -22.27 -14.54
CA THR A 34 7.04 -21.92 -13.19
C THR A 34 7.66 -20.53 -13.15
N PHE A 35 8.38 -20.13 -14.20
CA PHE A 35 8.90 -18.77 -14.33
C PHE A 35 7.78 -17.73 -14.39
N ARG A 36 6.73 -18.00 -15.19
CA ARG A 36 5.58 -17.10 -15.33
C ARG A 36 4.71 -17.03 -14.07
N ASP A 37 4.51 -18.16 -13.38
CA ASP A 37 3.78 -18.21 -12.10
C ASP A 37 4.53 -17.41 -11.03
N MET A 38 5.85 -17.57 -10.90
CA MET A 38 6.62 -16.86 -9.88
C MET A 38 6.73 -15.36 -10.15
N ARG A 39 6.84 -14.93 -11.41
CA ARG A 39 6.82 -13.51 -11.78
C ARG A 39 5.51 -12.80 -11.42
N SER A 40 4.40 -13.53 -11.40
CA SER A 40 3.11 -12.97 -10.98
C SER A 40 2.97 -12.86 -9.45
N ARG A 41 3.82 -13.55 -8.68
CA ARG A 41 3.69 -13.69 -7.22
C ARG A 41 4.77 -12.97 -6.41
N SER A 42 5.97 -12.74 -6.96
CA SER A 42 7.05 -12.04 -6.25
C SER A 42 7.82 -11.08 -7.17
N ARG A 43 8.24 -9.93 -6.62
CA ARG A 43 9.10 -8.95 -7.33
C ARG A 43 10.58 -9.35 -7.30
N ASP A 44 10.93 -10.34 -6.48
CA ASP A 44 12.32 -10.72 -6.20
C ASP A 44 12.87 -11.63 -7.31
N ILE A 45 13.80 -11.08 -8.11
CA ILE A 45 14.38 -11.76 -9.27
C ILE A 45 15.20 -13.00 -8.85
N PHE A 46 15.87 -12.96 -7.69
CA PHE A 46 16.68 -14.09 -7.21
C PHE A 46 15.84 -15.33 -6.90
N ALA A 47 14.68 -15.14 -6.27
CA ALA A 47 13.74 -16.22 -5.97
C ALA A 47 13.17 -16.84 -7.26
N GLN A 48 12.87 -16.02 -8.27
CA GLN A 48 12.38 -16.48 -9.58
C GLN A 48 13.41 -17.38 -10.28
N PHE A 49 14.68 -16.96 -10.31
CA PHE A 49 15.75 -17.75 -10.93
C PHE A 49 16.03 -19.04 -10.18
N LEU A 50 16.09 -19.00 -8.85
CA LEU A 50 16.38 -20.17 -8.03
C LEU A 50 15.27 -21.22 -8.14
N ALA A 51 14.00 -20.82 -8.16
CA ALA A 51 12.88 -21.72 -8.37
C ALA A 51 12.88 -22.34 -9.78
N ALA A 52 13.12 -21.55 -10.82
CA ALA A 52 13.24 -22.05 -12.19
C ALA A 52 14.42 -23.03 -12.33
N LEU A 53 15.56 -22.74 -11.69
CA LEU A 53 16.74 -23.61 -11.65
C LEU A 53 16.43 -24.95 -10.97
N VAL A 54 15.77 -24.92 -9.81
CA VAL A 54 15.40 -26.14 -9.06
C VAL A 54 14.48 -27.03 -9.90
N VAL A 55 13.47 -26.46 -10.58
CA VAL A 55 12.57 -27.22 -11.46
C VAL A 55 13.30 -27.72 -12.71
N ALA A 56 14.23 -26.95 -13.26
CA ALA A 56 15.03 -27.35 -14.41
C ALA A 56 15.95 -28.55 -14.06
N VAL A 57 16.62 -28.51 -12.92
CA VAL A 57 17.58 -29.56 -12.50
C VAL A 57 16.85 -30.79 -11.95
N LEU A 58 15.84 -30.62 -11.09
CA LEU A 58 15.15 -31.73 -10.44
C LEU A 58 13.86 -32.18 -11.16
N ASN A 59 13.45 -31.58 -12.29
CA ASN A 59 12.26 -32.01 -13.06
C ASN A 59 11.01 -32.16 -12.16
N ILE A 60 10.50 -33.40 -11.99
CA ILE A 60 9.26 -33.72 -11.27
C ILE A 60 9.39 -33.51 -9.76
N PRO A 61 10.42 -34.04 -9.05
CA PRO A 61 10.62 -33.71 -7.64
C PRO A 61 10.87 -32.21 -7.42
N GLY A 62 11.53 -31.53 -8.37
CA GLY A 62 11.73 -30.08 -8.31
C GLY A 62 10.42 -29.31 -8.36
N PHE A 63 9.46 -29.76 -9.18
CA PHE A 63 8.12 -29.20 -9.25
C PHE A 63 7.31 -29.41 -7.97
N ILE A 64 7.42 -30.58 -7.33
CA ILE A 64 6.75 -30.86 -6.05
C ILE A 64 7.31 -29.96 -4.94
N VAL A 65 8.64 -29.84 -4.85
CA VAL A 65 9.28 -28.93 -3.89
C VAL A 65 8.87 -27.48 -4.17
N TYR A 66 8.78 -27.08 -5.44
CA TYR A 66 8.28 -25.76 -5.83
C TYR A 66 6.86 -25.52 -5.33
N LEU A 67 5.94 -26.50 -5.48
CA LEU A 67 4.57 -26.35 -4.99
C LEU A 67 4.48 -26.16 -3.46
N ILE A 68 5.41 -26.75 -2.72
CA ILE A 68 5.52 -26.59 -1.26
C ILE A 68 6.15 -25.24 -0.89
N LEU A 69 7.19 -24.83 -1.62
CA LEU A 69 7.89 -23.56 -1.40
C LEU A 69 7.11 -22.35 -1.94
N ARG A 70 6.02 -22.58 -2.67
CA ARG A 70 5.21 -21.56 -3.34
C ARG A 70 4.64 -20.59 -2.29
N PRO A 71 5.07 -19.31 -2.30
CA PRO A 71 4.60 -18.35 -1.30
C PRO A 71 3.08 -18.15 -1.43
N PRO A 72 2.34 -18.19 -0.30
CA PRO A 72 0.88 -18.10 -0.29
C PRO A 72 0.37 -16.67 -0.58
N GLU A 73 1.19 -15.66 -0.27
CA GLU A 73 0.83 -14.25 -0.40
C GLU A 73 1.15 -13.72 -1.80
N THR A 74 0.10 -13.29 -2.50
CA THR A 74 0.21 -12.59 -3.79
C THR A 74 0.48 -11.10 -3.55
N LEU A 75 1.33 -10.45 -4.35
CA LEU A 75 1.60 -9.00 -4.27
C LEU A 75 0.34 -8.11 -4.28
N SER A 76 -0.75 -8.59 -4.87
CA SER A 76 -2.05 -7.90 -4.84
C SER A 76 -2.68 -7.86 -3.45
N GLN A 77 -2.46 -8.88 -2.61
CA GLN A 77 -2.99 -8.94 -1.25
C GLN A 77 -2.23 -7.99 -0.31
N SER A 78 -0.89 -7.92 -0.43
CA SER A 78 -0.12 -6.93 0.34
C SER A 78 -0.50 -5.50 -0.03
N TYR A 79 -0.67 -5.23 -1.33
CA TYR A 79 -1.08 -3.91 -1.79
C TYR A 79 -2.52 -3.55 -1.36
N ALA A 80 -3.45 -4.51 -1.41
CA ALA A 80 -4.81 -4.32 -0.92
C ALA A 80 -4.84 -4.01 0.58
N ARG A 81 -4.06 -4.72 1.40
CA ARG A 81 -3.93 -4.43 2.84
C ARG A 81 -3.36 -3.03 3.07
N SER A 82 -2.32 -2.62 2.35
CA SER A 82 -1.75 -1.27 2.48
C SER A 82 -2.77 -0.18 2.12
N LEU A 83 -3.56 -0.38 1.06
CA LEU A 83 -4.63 0.56 0.69
C LEU A 83 -5.74 0.64 1.75
N GLU A 84 -6.10 -0.50 2.34
CA GLU A 84 -7.10 -0.57 3.40
C GLU A 84 -6.62 0.11 4.68
N GLU A 85 -5.35 -0.09 5.05
CA GLU A 85 -4.71 0.60 6.18
C GLU A 85 -4.66 2.12 5.95
N GLU A 86 -4.30 2.58 4.74
CA GLU A 86 -4.30 4.01 4.40
C GLU A 86 -5.70 4.62 4.45
N ALA A 87 -6.73 3.93 3.94
CA ALA A 87 -8.11 4.39 3.98
C ALA A 87 -8.66 4.48 5.42
N LEU A 88 -8.32 3.52 6.29
CA LEU A 88 -8.71 3.53 7.70
C LEU A 88 -8.05 4.67 8.48
N LEU A 89 -6.77 4.98 8.20
CA LEU A 89 -6.06 6.09 8.86
C LEU A 89 -6.67 7.46 8.51
N GLN A 90 -7.08 7.66 7.26
CA GLN A 90 -7.76 8.90 6.85
C GLN A 90 -9.06 9.14 7.62
N GLU A 91 -9.85 8.09 7.90
CA GLU A 91 -11.08 8.23 8.68
C GLU A 91 -10.84 8.64 10.15
N ILE A 92 -9.67 8.29 10.71
CA ILE A 92 -9.29 8.63 12.09
C ILE A 92 -8.80 10.08 12.17
N GLU A 93 -8.03 10.54 11.18
CA GLU A 93 -7.50 11.92 11.16
C GLU A 93 -8.61 12.98 11.02
N GLU A 94 -9.70 12.65 10.33
CA GLU A 94 -10.86 13.56 10.17
C GLU A 94 -11.70 13.78 11.44
N ARG A 95 -11.39 13.13 12.57
CA ARG A 95 -12.13 13.28 13.82
C ARG A 95 -11.42 14.26 14.77
N PRO A 96 -11.73 15.57 14.71
CA PRO A 96 -11.11 16.54 15.61
C PRO A 96 -11.42 16.15 17.07
N THR A 97 -10.39 16.07 17.89
CA THR A 97 -10.50 15.66 19.29
C THR A 97 -10.46 16.89 20.19
N CYS A 98 -11.26 16.90 21.26
CA CYS A 98 -11.28 18.01 22.21
C CYS A 98 -9.99 18.03 23.05
N PRO A 99 -9.25 19.16 23.12
CA PRO A 99 -8.00 19.25 23.89
C PRO A 99 -8.22 19.18 25.42
N GLY A 100 -9.43 19.43 25.91
CA GLY A 100 -9.73 19.39 27.34
C GLY A 100 -10.06 17.99 27.88
N CYS A 101 -10.81 17.18 27.13
CA CYS A 101 -11.32 15.88 27.60
C CYS A 101 -11.02 14.70 26.68
N SER A 102 -10.23 14.91 25.63
CA SER A 102 -9.83 13.92 24.61
C SER A 102 -10.98 13.13 23.96
N ARG A 103 -12.22 13.63 24.04
CA ARG A 103 -13.38 13.06 23.34
C ARG A 103 -13.49 13.59 21.92
N ALA A 104 -14.07 12.78 21.05
CA ALA A 104 -14.41 13.17 19.68
C ALA A 104 -15.31 14.41 19.68
N ALA A 105 -14.87 15.46 18.98
CA ALA A 105 -15.63 16.66 18.76
C ALA A 105 -16.13 16.71 17.32
N LYS A 106 -17.31 17.29 17.11
CA LYS A 106 -17.80 17.56 15.75
C LYS A 106 -17.25 18.91 15.26
N PRO A 107 -17.00 19.07 13.95
CA PRO A 107 -16.46 20.31 13.38
C PRO A 107 -17.37 21.53 13.56
N ASP A 108 -18.67 21.34 13.80
CA ASP A 108 -19.64 22.42 13.97
C ASP A 108 -19.82 22.87 15.43
N TRP A 109 -19.12 22.24 16.38
CA TRP A 109 -19.29 22.54 17.80
C TRP A 109 -18.44 23.73 18.24
N LYS A 110 -19.10 24.74 18.83
CA LYS A 110 -18.43 25.88 19.45
C LYS A 110 -17.84 25.55 20.83
N ILE A 111 -18.56 24.73 21.61
CA ILE A 111 -18.25 24.36 22.99
C ILE A 111 -18.44 22.84 23.16
N CYS A 112 -17.56 22.19 23.93
CA CYS A 112 -17.70 20.77 24.24
C CYS A 112 -18.86 20.57 25.24
N PRO A 113 -19.81 19.67 24.99
CA PRO A 113 -20.89 19.38 25.94
C PRO A 113 -20.41 18.67 27.23
N HIS A 114 -19.21 18.07 27.23
CA HIS A 114 -18.71 17.31 28.37
C HIS A 114 -17.82 18.12 29.32
N CYS A 115 -16.87 18.88 28.76
CA CYS A 115 -15.90 19.65 29.56
C CYS A 115 -16.06 21.15 29.43
N GLN A 116 -17.03 21.63 28.62
CA GLN A 116 -17.31 23.05 28.39
C GLN A 116 -16.12 23.85 27.82
N THR A 117 -15.05 23.18 27.39
CA THR A 117 -13.93 23.82 26.69
C THR A 117 -14.40 24.40 25.36
N ILE A 118 -13.90 25.59 25.04
CA ILE A 118 -14.17 26.27 23.76
C ILE A 118 -13.34 25.59 22.67
N LEU A 119 -13.98 25.10 21.61
CA LEU A 119 -13.30 24.43 20.50
C LEU A 119 -13.11 25.31 19.27
N LYS A 120 -13.97 26.33 19.11
CA LYS A 120 -13.87 27.27 17.99
C LYS A 120 -14.16 28.69 18.46
N LYS A 121 -13.40 29.65 17.93
CA LYS A 121 -13.63 31.08 18.10
C LYS A 121 -14.45 31.62 16.92
N VAL A 122 -15.19 32.69 17.14
CA VAL A 122 -15.98 33.33 16.08
C VAL A 122 -15.17 34.50 15.54
N CYS A 123 -15.03 34.61 14.22
CA CYS A 123 -14.36 35.76 13.62
C CYS A 123 -15.16 37.05 13.87
N SER A 124 -14.48 38.11 14.29
CA SER A 124 -15.04 39.45 14.55
C SER A 124 -15.59 40.13 13.28
N ASN A 125 -15.05 39.81 12.11
CA ASN A 125 -15.45 40.42 10.83
C ASN A 125 -16.54 39.62 10.11
N CYS A 126 -16.36 38.31 9.92
CA CYS A 126 -17.26 37.49 9.08
C CYS A 126 -18.22 36.58 9.86
N GLY A 127 -18.08 36.47 11.19
CA GLY A 127 -18.94 35.61 12.01
C GLY A 127 -18.75 34.10 11.83
N LYS A 128 -17.82 33.63 10.98
CA LYS A 128 -17.55 32.20 10.79
C LYS A 128 -16.77 31.60 11.97
N LEU A 129 -17.00 30.31 12.21
CA LEU A 129 -16.30 29.49 13.18
C LEU A 129 -14.86 29.25 12.71
N LEU A 130 -13.91 29.54 13.57
CA LEU A 130 -12.48 29.44 13.35
C LEU A 130 -11.88 28.47 14.37
N ASP A 131 -11.04 27.54 13.92
CA ASP A 131 -10.33 26.64 14.82
C ASP A 131 -9.39 27.41 15.75
N LEU A 132 -9.19 26.89 16.97
CA LEU A 132 -8.39 27.58 17.98
C LEU A 132 -6.95 27.87 17.50
N ASN A 133 -6.34 26.94 16.75
CA ASN A 133 -4.96 27.04 16.28
C ASN A 133 -4.77 28.00 15.09
N TRP A 134 -5.84 28.45 14.42
CA TRP A 134 -5.70 29.36 13.28
C TRP A 134 -5.46 30.80 13.76
N ASN A 135 -4.39 31.42 13.27
CA ASN A 135 -4.04 32.80 13.59
C ASN A 135 -4.75 33.82 12.68
N VAL A 136 -5.26 33.36 11.54
CA VAL A 136 -5.92 34.16 10.51
C VAL A 136 -7.17 33.42 10.05
N CYS A 137 -8.24 34.15 9.77
CA CYS A 137 -9.47 33.57 9.24
C CYS A 137 -9.30 33.18 7.77
N ALA A 138 -9.46 31.90 7.41
CA ALA A 138 -9.30 31.43 6.03
C ALA A 138 -10.31 32.03 5.03
N SER A 139 -11.46 32.54 5.50
CA SER A 139 -12.49 33.10 4.63
C SER A 139 -12.39 34.60 4.40
N CYS A 140 -11.86 35.38 5.36
CA CYS A 140 -11.83 36.85 5.26
C CYS A 140 -10.45 37.46 5.53
N GLY A 141 -9.44 36.65 5.83
CA GLY A 141 -8.06 37.11 6.02
C GLY A 141 -7.82 37.95 7.28
N THR A 142 -8.84 38.22 8.10
CA THR A 142 -8.66 38.97 9.34
C THR A 142 -7.96 38.12 10.41
N PRO A 143 -7.08 38.73 11.22
CA PRO A 143 -6.44 38.05 12.33
C PRO A 143 -7.46 37.52 13.34
N ALA A 144 -7.07 36.47 14.06
CA ALA A 144 -7.93 35.86 15.04
C ALA A 144 -8.23 36.80 16.22
N PRO A 145 -9.46 36.78 16.77
CA PRO A 145 -9.80 37.58 17.95
C PRO A 145 -8.88 37.20 19.12
N GLY A 146 -8.26 38.22 19.73
CA GLY A 146 -7.27 38.08 20.81
C GLY A 146 -5.80 38.23 20.38
N ARG A 147 -5.47 38.04 19.09
CA ARG A 147 -4.15 38.41 18.52
C ARG A 147 -4.09 39.88 18.14
N GLU A 148 -5.20 40.43 17.65
CA GLU A 148 -5.36 41.87 17.36
C GLU A 148 -4.98 42.74 18.56
N ALA A 149 -5.42 42.36 19.77
CA ALA A 149 -5.07 43.07 20.99
C ALA A 149 -3.57 43.05 21.27
N ARG A 150 -2.89 41.89 21.14
CA ARG A 150 -1.44 41.78 21.36
C ARG A 150 -0.61 42.57 20.34
N ALA A 151 -1.01 42.53 19.06
CA ALA A 151 -0.32 43.28 18.01
C ALA A 151 -0.38 44.79 18.26
N ASN A 152 -1.53 45.30 18.74
CA ASN A 152 -1.65 46.71 19.10
C ASN A 152 -0.78 47.10 20.31
N PHE A 153 -0.67 46.24 21.32
CA PHE A 153 0.23 46.48 22.46
C PHE A 153 1.70 46.47 22.04
N GLU A 154 2.12 45.53 21.18
CA GLU A 154 3.50 45.47 20.65
C GLU A 154 3.84 46.74 19.86
N THR A 155 2.91 47.27 19.06
CA THR A 155 3.13 48.54 18.34
C THR A 155 3.21 49.75 19.26
N GLU A 156 2.43 49.80 20.34
CA GLU A 156 2.48 50.90 21.32
C GLU A 156 3.77 50.86 22.15
N GLU A 157 4.23 49.68 22.57
CA GLU A 157 5.51 49.52 23.29
C GLU A 157 6.68 49.96 22.41
N GLU A 158 6.71 49.58 21.14
CA GLU A 158 7.76 49.97 20.19
C GLU A 158 7.78 51.48 19.87
N GLU A 159 6.62 52.15 19.92
CA GLU A 159 6.54 53.61 19.81
C GLU A 159 7.01 54.32 21.09
N THR A 160 6.71 53.76 22.28
CA THR A 160 7.18 54.34 23.55
C THR A 160 8.68 54.16 23.79
N GLU A 161 9.32 53.12 23.25
CA GLU A 161 10.77 52.92 23.36
C GLU A 161 11.57 53.81 22.38
N LYS A 162 10.94 54.29 21.30
CA LYS A 162 11.55 55.20 20.31
C LYS A 162 11.30 56.68 20.57
N ALA A 163 10.51 57.04 21.59
CA ALA A 163 10.19 58.40 22.00
C ALA A 163 11.09 58.88 23.16
#